data_AF-U2AX69-F1
#
_entry.id   AF-U2AX69-F1
#
_cell.length_a   1.000
_cell.length_b   1.000
_cell.length_c   1.000
_cell.angle_alpha   90.00
_cell.angle_beta   90.00
_cell.angle_gamma   90.00
#
_symmetry.space_group_name_H-M   'P 1'
#
loop_
_entity.id
_entity.type
_entity.pdbx_description
1 polymer ?
#
loop_
_entity_poly.entity_id
_entity_poly.type
_entity_poly.pdbx_seq_one_letter_code
_entity_poly.pdbx_strand_id
1 'polypeptide(L)'
;MPRKKQTNLNGAVAASVAAGAVGKYIEKHPEVVEYAGRKAKTAINVGLILFGVAIVSTAGALYYNLYWKNRFRKMEYDPNQKPVTISAGLAKSKADILFRAMHGIGANYNNVYNALKGMGYNNYVAIYNAFGKRTPASSFSFGNKNDMDLSQWLVDQFSGSELAALRAQVGSGFF
;
A
#
# COMPACT_ATOMS: atom_id res chain seq x y z
N MET A 1 -46.47 44.34 39.53
CA MET A 1 -45.02 44.62 39.48
C MET A 1 -44.49 44.23 38.10
N PRO A 2 -43.88 45.12 37.31
CA PRO A 2 -43.35 44.77 36.00
C PRO A 2 -41.95 44.15 36.12
N ARG A 3 -41.75 42.94 35.57
CA ARG A 3 -40.46 42.25 35.50
C ARG A 3 -39.48 43.07 34.65
N LYS A 4 -38.34 43.48 35.22
CA LYS A 4 -37.21 44.06 34.47
C LYS A 4 -36.73 43.03 33.44
N LYS A 5 -36.86 43.36 32.14
CA LYS A 5 -36.20 42.62 31.06
C LYS A 5 -34.69 42.70 31.27
N GLN A 6 -34.07 41.56 31.56
CA GLN A 6 -32.63 41.40 31.54
C GLN A 6 -32.18 41.49 30.09
N THR A 7 -31.60 42.64 29.72
CA THR A 7 -31.01 42.86 28.41
C THR A 7 -29.78 41.96 28.31
N ASN A 8 -29.92 40.83 27.61
CA ASN A 8 -28.77 40.01 27.26
C ASN A 8 -27.87 40.86 26.35
N LEU A 9 -26.68 41.23 26.83
CA LEU A 9 -25.66 41.75 25.95
C LEU A 9 -25.32 40.64 24.95
N ASN A 10 -25.85 40.78 23.73
CA ASN A 10 -25.53 39.93 22.60
C ASN A 10 -24.01 39.80 22.53
N GLY A 11 -23.48 38.57 22.51
CA GLY A 11 -22.03 38.31 22.52
C GLY A 11 -21.25 39.05 21.42
N ALA A 12 -21.92 39.48 20.36
CA ALA A 12 -21.39 40.36 19.33
C ALA A 12 -20.94 41.74 19.85
N VAL A 13 -21.66 42.32 20.82
CA VAL A 13 -21.30 43.62 21.44
C VAL A 13 -20.14 43.45 22.41
N ALA A 14 -20.07 42.35 23.16
CA ALA A 14 -18.94 42.05 24.02
C ALA A 14 -17.66 41.76 23.19
N ALA A 15 -17.80 41.04 22.08
CA ALA A 15 -16.70 40.76 21.15
C ALA A 15 -16.20 42.02 20.43
N SER A 16 -17.09 42.94 20.04
CA SER A 16 -16.69 44.19 19.38
C SER A 16 -15.99 45.17 20.34
N VAL A 17 -16.43 45.25 21.60
CA VAL A 17 -15.76 46.04 22.64
C VAL A 17 -14.39 45.45 23.00
N ALA A 18 -14.29 44.11 23.09
CA ALA A 18 -13.00 43.44 23.29
C ALA A 18 -12.04 43.66 22.11
N ALA A 19 -12.53 43.56 20.87
CA ALA A 19 -11.73 43.85 19.67
C ALA A 19 -11.27 45.32 19.62
N GLY A 20 -12.11 46.27 20.00
CA GLY A 20 -11.76 47.70 20.06
C GLY A 20 -10.75 48.02 21.16
N ALA A 21 -10.83 47.37 22.31
CA ALA A 21 -9.86 47.53 23.40
C ALA A 21 -8.49 46.92 23.04
N VAL A 22 -8.49 45.75 22.40
CA VAL A 22 -7.28 45.11 21.87
C VAL A 22 -6.65 45.94 20.75
N GLY A 23 -7.45 46.51 19.85
CA GLY A 23 -6.99 47.40 18.79
C GLY A 23 -6.28 48.65 19.32
N LYS A 24 -6.88 49.36 20.29
CA LYS A 24 -6.29 50.55 20.92
C LYS A 24 -5.03 50.26 21.76
N TYR A 25 -4.94 49.06 22.33
CA TYR A 25 -3.76 48.64 23.09
C TYR A 25 -2.58 48.32 22.15
N ILE A 26 -2.87 47.63 21.04
CA ILE A 26 -1.92 47.33 19.97
C ILE A 26 -1.40 48.61 19.29
N GLU A 27 -2.27 49.61 19.11
CA GLU A 27 -1.91 50.91 18.52
C GLU A 27 -0.94 51.73 19.39
N LYS A 28 -1.03 51.57 20.72
CA LYS A 28 -0.14 52.22 21.70
C LYS A 28 1.14 51.44 22.00
N HIS A 29 1.21 50.17 21.61
CA HIS A 29 2.33 49.27 21.85
C HIS A 29 2.72 48.51 20.58
N PRO A 30 3.25 49.19 19.54
CA PRO A 30 3.66 48.56 18.29
C PRO A 30 4.75 47.49 18.46
N GLU A 31 5.53 47.55 19.54
CA GLU A 31 6.50 46.53 19.95
C GLU A 31 5.86 45.17 20.23
N VAL A 32 4.58 45.15 20.63
CA VAL A 32 3.81 43.93 20.88
C VAL A 32 3.41 43.28 19.56
N VAL A 33 3.18 44.06 18.50
CA VAL A 33 2.89 43.57 17.14
C VAL A 33 4.14 43.03 16.47
N GLU A 34 5.30 43.68 16.64
CA GLU A 34 6.57 43.18 16.10
C GLU A 34 7.06 41.92 16.83
N TYR A 35 6.88 41.85 18.15
CA TYR A 35 7.23 40.68 18.95
C TYR A 35 6.25 39.52 18.73
N ALA A 36 4.93 39.79 18.69
CA ALA A 36 3.92 38.81 18.34
C ALA A 36 4.03 38.39 16.87
N GLY A 37 4.36 39.29 15.94
CA GLY A 37 4.54 39.02 14.52
C GLY A 37 5.77 38.16 14.22
N ARG A 38 6.88 38.37 14.93
CA ARG A 38 8.06 37.49 14.86
C ARG A 38 7.78 36.11 15.45
N LYS A 39 7.19 36.04 16.65
CA LYS A 39 6.79 34.75 17.26
C LYS A 39 5.71 34.03 16.45
N ALA A 40 4.78 34.76 15.83
CA ALA A 40 3.77 34.21 14.95
C ALA A 40 4.37 33.71 13.64
N LYS A 41 5.31 34.43 13.00
CA LYS A 41 6.04 33.91 11.82
C LYS A 41 6.83 32.64 12.16
N THR A 42 7.53 32.61 13.29
CA THR A 42 8.25 31.41 13.75
C THR A 42 7.27 30.27 14.06
N ALA A 43 6.16 30.53 14.75
CA ALA A 43 5.13 29.53 15.06
C ALA A 43 4.40 29.02 13.82
N ILE A 44 4.14 29.89 12.83
CA ILE A 44 3.56 29.52 11.53
C ILE A 44 4.55 28.63 10.77
N ASN A 45 5.83 29.00 10.70
CA ASN A 45 6.84 28.17 10.03
C ASN A 45 7.02 26.82 10.72
N VAL A 46 7.09 26.78 12.06
CA VAL A 46 7.15 25.52 12.82
C VAL A 46 5.87 24.71 12.63
N GLY A 47 4.69 25.33 12.64
CA GLY A 47 3.42 24.67 12.38
C GLY A 47 3.34 24.07 10.97
N LEU A 48 3.83 24.78 9.96
CA LEU A 48 3.86 24.32 8.57
C LEU A 48 4.86 23.18 8.37
N ILE A 49 6.01 23.23 9.06
CA ILE A 49 6.99 22.12 9.09
C ILE A 49 6.39 20.90 9.77
N LEU A 50 5.79 21.05 10.95
CA LEU A 50 5.17 19.94 11.68
C LEU A 50 4.01 19.32 10.89
N PHE A 51 3.21 20.15 10.22
CA PHE A 51 2.15 19.70 9.33
C PHE A 51 2.72 18.94 8.12
N GLY A 52 3.76 19.46 7.48
CA GLY A 52 4.47 18.78 6.40
C GLY A 52 5.03 17.42 6.83
N VAL A 53 5.70 17.36 7.98
CA VAL A 53 6.23 16.12 8.56
C VAL A 53 5.11 15.13 8.89
N ALA A 54 3.99 15.59 9.43
CA ALA A 54 2.84 14.73 9.73
C ALA A 54 2.25 14.11 8.45
N ILE A 55 2.12 14.88 7.36
CA ILE A 55 1.66 14.37 6.06
C ILE A 55 2.64 13.33 5.52
N VAL A 56 3.94 13.64 5.46
CA VAL A 56 4.96 12.71 4.93
C VAL A 56 5.01 11.42 5.75
N SER A 57 4.93 11.52 7.08
CA SER A 57 4.93 10.35 7.97
C SER A 57 3.70 9.47 7.74
N THR A 58 2.52 10.07 7.61
CA THR A 58 1.27 9.36 7.36
C THR A 58 1.27 8.69 5.99
N ALA A 59 1.69 9.42 4.94
CA ALA A 59 1.82 8.88 3.59
C ALA A 59 2.86 7.75 3.54
N GLY A 60 4.00 7.91 4.22
CA GLY A 60 5.04 6.89 4.33
C GLY A 60 4.56 5.62 5.06
N ALA A 61 3.83 5.77 6.16
CA ALA A 61 3.26 4.63 6.89
C ALA A 61 2.19 3.88 6.07
N LEU A 62 1.36 4.60 5.32
CA LEU A 62 0.39 4.00 4.39
C LEU A 62 1.09 3.27 3.24
N TYR A 63 2.08 3.91 2.61
CA TYR A 63 2.87 3.28 1.55
C TYR A 63 3.57 2.00 2.04
N TYR A 64 4.19 2.06 3.23
CA TYR A 64 4.86 0.92 3.82
C TYR A 64 3.90 -0.24 4.09
N ASN A 65 2.72 0.03 4.67
CA ASN A 65 1.76 -1.03 5.00
C ASN A 65 1.03 -1.60 3.77
N LEU A 66 0.69 -0.76 2.79
CA LEU A 66 -0.10 -1.18 1.62
C LEU A 66 0.76 -1.81 0.52
N TYR A 67 1.99 -1.33 0.33
CA TYR A 67 2.85 -1.75 -0.78
C TYR A 67 4.11 -2.46 -0.32
N TRP A 68 4.83 -1.93 0.68
CA TRP A 68 6.15 -2.45 1.05
C TRP A 68 6.08 -3.77 1.82
N LYS A 69 5.20 -3.89 2.82
CA LYS A 69 5.01 -5.14 3.59
C LYS A 69 4.66 -6.33 2.71
N ASN A 70 3.88 -6.09 1.66
CA ASN A 70 3.37 -7.12 0.77
C ASN A 70 4.17 -7.19 -0.54
N ARG A 71 5.41 -6.70 -0.57
CA ARG A 71 6.28 -6.77 -1.76
C ARG A 71 6.51 -8.21 -2.20
N PHE A 72 6.62 -8.40 -3.51
CA PHE A 72 7.05 -9.67 -4.07
C PHE A 72 8.48 -9.98 -3.62
N ARG A 73 8.69 -11.18 -3.08
CA ARG A 73 10.02 -11.71 -2.74
C ARG A 73 10.42 -12.69 -3.83
N LYS A 74 11.48 -12.35 -4.55
CA LYS A 74 12.08 -13.23 -5.56
C LYS A 74 12.62 -14.48 -4.87
N MET A 75 12.43 -15.63 -5.50
CA MET A 75 13.09 -16.87 -5.11
C MET A 75 14.52 -16.88 -5.66
N GLU A 76 15.45 -17.37 -4.85
CA GLU A 76 16.83 -17.61 -5.26
C GLU A 76 16.92 -18.92 -6.04
N TYR A 77 17.85 -18.96 -6.99
CA TYR A 77 18.12 -20.18 -7.75
C TYR A 77 18.94 -21.14 -6.88
N ASP A 78 18.62 -22.44 -6.94
CA ASP A 78 19.39 -23.46 -6.25
C ASP A 78 20.56 -23.90 -7.15
N PRO A 79 21.83 -23.70 -6.73
CA PRO A 79 22.99 -24.10 -7.51
C PRO A 79 23.14 -25.63 -7.64
N ASN A 80 22.47 -26.42 -6.79
CA ASN A 80 22.51 -27.89 -6.83
C ASN A 80 21.48 -28.49 -7.79
N GLN A 81 20.55 -27.66 -8.30
CA GLN A 81 19.52 -28.08 -9.25
C GLN A 81 19.94 -27.77 -10.68
N LYS A 82 19.26 -28.40 -11.65
CA LYS A 82 19.50 -28.12 -13.08
C LYS A 82 19.46 -26.60 -13.33
N PRO A 83 20.42 -26.02 -14.07
CA PRO A 83 20.46 -24.58 -14.31
C PRO A 83 19.24 -24.11 -15.10
N VAL A 84 18.93 -22.82 -15.02
CA VAL A 84 17.85 -22.20 -15.81
C VAL A 84 18.15 -22.38 -17.30
N THR A 85 17.23 -22.99 -18.03
CA THR A 85 17.33 -23.19 -19.48
C THR A 85 16.41 -22.27 -20.27
N ILE A 86 15.42 -21.64 -19.61
CA ILE A 86 14.47 -20.73 -20.25
C ILE A 86 14.97 -19.29 -20.25
N SER A 87 14.70 -18.54 -21.33
CA SER A 87 14.97 -17.11 -21.38
C SER A 87 13.98 -16.32 -20.53
N ALA A 88 14.35 -15.10 -20.12
CA ALA A 88 13.46 -14.22 -19.36
C ALA A 88 12.14 -13.91 -20.11
N GLY A 89 12.19 -13.77 -21.43
CA GLY A 89 10.99 -13.58 -22.26
C GLY A 89 10.06 -14.79 -22.25
N LEU A 90 10.62 -16.00 -22.33
CA LEU A 90 9.84 -17.23 -22.24
C LEU A 90 9.26 -17.45 -20.84
N ALA A 91 10.02 -17.13 -19.79
CA ALA A 91 9.54 -17.18 -18.41
C ALA A 91 8.34 -16.25 -18.20
N LYS A 92 8.41 -15.02 -18.72
CA LYS A 92 7.30 -14.06 -18.67
C LYS A 92 6.08 -14.56 -19.44
N SER A 93 6.27 -15.07 -20.66
CA SER A 93 5.18 -15.62 -21.47
C SER A 93 4.47 -16.78 -20.76
N LYS A 94 5.23 -17.71 -20.16
CA LYS A 94 4.67 -18.80 -19.36
C LYS A 94 3.95 -18.30 -18.11
N ALA A 95 4.48 -17.30 -17.42
CA ALA A 95 3.82 -16.68 -16.28
C ALA A 95 2.46 -16.06 -16.67
N ASP A 96 2.36 -15.43 -17.84
CA ASP A 96 1.10 -14.88 -18.35
C ASP A 96 0.10 -15.97 -18.72
N ILE A 97 0.57 -17.07 -19.34
CA ILE A 97 -0.28 -18.23 -19.64
C ILE A 97 -0.83 -18.85 -18.35
N LEU A 98 0.04 -19.04 -17.34
CA LEU A 98 -0.36 -19.57 -16.03
C LEU A 98 -1.38 -18.67 -15.35
N PHE A 99 -1.15 -17.36 -15.34
CA PHE A 99 -2.10 -16.41 -14.80
C PHE A 99 -3.46 -16.52 -15.50
N ARG A 100 -3.50 -16.51 -16.84
CA ARG A 100 -4.76 -16.62 -17.59
C ARG A 100 -5.45 -17.97 -17.39
N ALA A 101 -4.71 -19.05 -17.17
CA ALA A 101 -5.26 -20.37 -16.90
C ALA A 101 -5.89 -20.50 -15.51
N MET A 102 -5.41 -19.71 -14.54
CA MET A 102 -5.91 -19.70 -13.16
C MET A 102 -6.89 -18.55 -12.89
N HIS A 103 -6.83 -17.47 -13.67
CA HIS A 103 -7.63 -16.27 -13.47
C HIS A 103 -8.99 -16.39 -14.17
N GLY A 104 -10.05 -16.65 -13.41
CA GLY A 104 -11.43 -16.71 -13.90
C GLY A 104 -12.30 -17.68 -13.11
N ILE A 105 -13.48 -18.03 -13.66
CA ILE A 105 -14.35 -19.06 -13.07
C ILE A 105 -13.83 -20.44 -13.49
N GLY A 106 -13.17 -21.13 -12.57
CA GLY A 106 -12.62 -22.48 -12.76
C GLY A 106 -11.23 -22.46 -13.38
N ALA A 107 -10.22 -22.90 -12.62
CA ALA A 107 -8.85 -23.01 -13.11
C ALA A 107 -8.69 -24.19 -14.08
N ASN A 108 -8.00 -23.95 -15.20
CA ASN A 108 -7.71 -25.00 -16.18
C ASN A 108 -6.45 -25.78 -15.77
N TYR A 109 -6.65 -26.82 -14.96
CA TYR A 109 -5.58 -27.70 -14.49
C TYR A 109 -4.68 -28.22 -15.62
N ASN A 110 -5.25 -28.66 -16.73
CA ASN A 110 -4.48 -29.22 -17.85
C ASN A 110 -3.52 -28.19 -18.46
N ASN A 111 -3.96 -26.94 -18.60
CA ASN A 111 -3.09 -25.87 -19.10
C ASN A 111 -1.97 -25.52 -18.12
N VAL A 112 -2.26 -25.51 -16.82
CA VAL A 112 -1.26 -25.28 -15.77
C VAL A 112 -0.24 -26.41 -15.73
N TYR A 113 -0.71 -27.65 -15.74
CA TYR A 113 0.12 -28.84 -15.75
C TYR A 113 1.03 -28.89 -16.98
N ASN A 114 0.49 -28.65 -18.18
CA ASN A 114 1.28 -28.63 -19.41
C ASN A 114 2.29 -27.47 -19.45
N ALA A 115 1.96 -26.33 -18.85
CA ALA A 115 2.87 -25.19 -18.77
C ALA A 115 4.06 -25.46 -17.85
N LEU A 116 3.85 -26.22 -16.75
CA LEU A 116 4.86 -26.56 -15.73
C LEU A 116 5.57 -27.90 -15.98
N LYS A 117 5.06 -28.72 -16.89
CA LYS A 117 5.59 -30.06 -17.19
C LYS A 117 7.07 -30.03 -17.52
N GLY A 118 7.86 -30.83 -16.80
CA GLY A 118 9.28 -31.04 -17.06
C GLY A 118 10.18 -29.81 -16.87
N MET A 119 9.70 -28.75 -16.21
CA MET A 119 10.51 -27.53 -16.04
C MET A 119 11.64 -27.71 -15.02
N GLY A 120 11.37 -28.43 -13.92
CA GLY A 120 12.31 -28.53 -12.80
C GLY A 120 12.51 -27.21 -12.06
N TYR A 121 13.36 -27.24 -11.03
CA TYR A 121 13.36 -26.22 -9.97
C TYR A 121 13.72 -24.81 -10.45
N ASN A 122 14.90 -24.63 -11.04
CA ASN A 122 15.37 -23.28 -11.39
C ASN A 122 14.53 -22.63 -12.50
N ASN A 123 13.98 -23.42 -13.42
CA ASN A 123 13.05 -22.90 -14.43
C ASN A 123 11.71 -22.47 -13.81
N TYR A 124 11.21 -23.22 -12.82
CA TYR A 124 10.07 -22.77 -12.04
C TYR A 124 10.40 -21.46 -11.31
N VAL A 125 11.56 -21.35 -10.65
CA VAL A 125 12.00 -20.12 -9.98
C VAL A 125 12.04 -18.93 -10.95
N ALA A 126 12.52 -19.14 -12.18
CA ALA A 126 12.54 -18.10 -13.21
C ALA A 126 11.12 -17.63 -13.58
N ILE A 127 10.15 -18.55 -13.70
CA ILE A 127 8.75 -18.22 -13.97
C ILE A 127 8.11 -17.55 -12.76
N TYR A 128 8.32 -18.06 -11.56
CA TYR A 128 7.85 -17.47 -10.31
C TYR A 128 8.33 -16.01 -10.21
N ASN A 129 9.61 -15.78 -10.45
CA ASN A 129 10.22 -14.45 -10.45
C ASN A 129 9.66 -13.53 -11.54
N ALA A 130 9.28 -14.08 -12.70
CA ALA A 130 8.63 -13.34 -13.78
C ALA A 130 7.13 -13.11 -13.55
N PHE A 131 6.47 -13.99 -12.79
CA PHE A 131 5.05 -13.92 -12.45
C PHE A 131 4.79 -12.78 -11.46
N GLY A 132 5.67 -12.62 -10.48
CA GLY A 132 5.56 -11.55 -9.49
C GLY A 132 4.36 -11.75 -8.56
N LYS A 133 3.66 -10.66 -8.29
CA LYS A 133 2.40 -10.64 -7.54
C LYS A 133 1.27 -10.22 -8.47
N ARG A 134 0.15 -10.96 -8.43
CA ARG A 134 -1.01 -10.69 -9.28
C ARG A 134 -2.31 -10.75 -8.46
N THR A 135 -3.18 -9.78 -8.71
CA THR A 135 -4.48 -9.66 -8.03
C THR A 135 -5.43 -10.78 -8.49
N PRO A 136 -6.06 -11.50 -7.55
CA PRO A 136 -7.04 -12.55 -7.85
C PRO A 136 -8.32 -11.99 -8.48
N ALA A 137 -8.95 -12.76 -9.38
CA ALA A 137 -10.21 -12.38 -10.00
C ALA A 137 -11.36 -12.18 -8.99
N SER A 138 -11.28 -12.87 -7.85
CA SER A 138 -12.25 -12.85 -6.75
C SER A 138 -12.05 -11.70 -5.76
N SER A 139 -10.99 -10.90 -5.91
CA SER A 139 -10.60 -9.90 -4.91
C SER A 139 -10.38 -8.51 -5.50
N PHE A 140 -11.09 -7.51 -4.97
CA PHE A 140 -10.72 -6.11 -5.14
C PHE A 140 -9.67 -5.75 -4.09
N SER A 141 -8.44 -5.41 -4.50
CA SER A 141 -7.33 -5.08 -3.59
C SER A 141 -6.95 -3.60 -3.69
N PHE A 142 -6.93 -2.90 -2.56
CA PHE A 142 -6.30 -1.58 -2.45
C PHE A 142 -4.83 -1.78 -2.04
N GLY A 143 -3.91 -1.68 -3.01
CA GLY A 143 -2.49 -2.04 -2.85
C GLY A 143 -2.22 -3.55 -3.00
N ASN A 144 -1.02 -4.03 -2.65
CA ASN A 144 -0.57 -5.41 -2.90
C ASN A 144 -1.06 -6.43 -1.84
N LYS A 145 -2.07 -6.06 -1.03
CA LYS A 145 -2.47 -6.80 0.16
C LYS A 145 -3.10 -8.16 -0.15
N ASN A 146 -3.90 -8.24 -1.21
CA ASN A 146 -4.52 -9.47 -1.66
C ASN A 146 -3.83 -10.05 -2.91
N ASP A 147 -2.71 -9.47 -3.34
CA ASP A 147 -1.96 -9.99 -4.48
C ASP A 147 -1.20 -11.25 -4.09
N MET A 148 -1.45 -12.30 -4.87
CA MET A 148 -0.88 -13.61 -4.67
C MET A 148 0.33 -13.81 -5.59
N ASP A 149 1.36 -14.48 -5.07
CA ASP A 149 2.44 -15.01 -5.90
C ASP A 149 2.03 -16.32 -6.59
N LEU A 150 2.86 -16.82 -7.52
CA LEU A 150 2.53 -18.01 -8.31
C LEU A 150 2.26 -19.24 -7.42
N SER A 151 3.00 -19.41 -6.33
CA SER A 151 2.81 -20.53 -5.42
C SER A 151 1.47 -20.46 -4.70
N GLN A 152 1.12 -19.27 -4.21
CA GLN A 152 -0.19 -19.01 -3.58
C GLN A 152 -1.34 -19.24 -4.55
N TRP A 153 -1.22 -18.79 -5.80
CA TRP A 153 -2.20 -19.07 -6.86
C TRP A 153 -2.41 -20.57 -7.11
N LEU A 154 -1.34 -21.37 -7.11
CA LEU A 154 -1.44 -22.81 -7.35
C LEU A 154 -2.13 -23.53 -6.19
N VAL A 155 -1.87 -23.14 -4.95
CA VAL A 155 -2.48 -23.74 -3.74
C VAL A 155 -3.94 -23.29 -3.57
N ASP A 156 -4.28 -22.07 -3.97
CA ASP A 156 -5.65 -21.55 -3.93
C ASP A 156 -6.56 -22.25 -4.96
N GLN A 157 -6.02 -22.55 -6.14
CA GLN A 157 -6.80 -23.11 -7.25
C GLN A 157 -6.82 -24.64 -7.31
N PHE A 158 -5.81 -25.32 -6.77
CA PHE A 158 -5.67 -26.78 -6.85
C PHE A 158 -5.42 -27.40 -5.47
N SER A 159 -5.94 -28.60 -5.23
CA SER A 159 -5.77 -29.30 -3.95
C SER A 159 -5.53 -30.81 -4.12
N GLY A 160 -5.02 -31.46 -3.08
CA GLY A 160 -4.85 -32.92 -3.05
C GLY A 160 -3.91 -33.46 -4.14
N SER A 161 -4.43 -34.35 -4.99
CA SER A 161 -3.67 -35.09 -6.00
C SER A 161 -3.16 -34.20 -7.15
N GLU A 162 -3.91 -33.18 -7.54
CA GLU A 162 -3.53 -32.23 -8.59
C GLU A 162 -2.29 -31.43 -8.17
N LEU A 163 -2.29 -30.93 -6.94
CA LEU A 163 -1.15 -30.20 -6.40
C LEU A 163 0.10 -31.10 -6.26
N ALA A 164 -0.08 -32.36 -5.85
CA ALA A 164 1.01 -33.33 -5.78
C ALA A 164 1.60 -33.62 -7.18
N ALA A 165 0.77 -33.73 -8.20
CA ALA A 165 1.22 -33.90 -9.58
C ALA A 165 1.95 -32.67 -10.12
N LEU A 166 1.50 -31.45 -9.79
CA LEU A 166 2.19 -30.21 -10.14
C LEU A 166 3.56 -30.11 -9.46
N ARG A 167 3.66 -30.43 -8.15
CA ARG A 167 4.94 -30.50 -7.42
C ARG A 167 5.92 -31.46 -8.09
N ALA A 168 5.45 -32.62 -8.55
CA ALA A 168 6.30 -33.58 -9.25
C ALA A 168 6.92 -33.02 -10.55
N GLN A 169 6.29 -32.02 -11.19
CA GLN A 169 6.82 -31.39 -12.41
C GLN A 169 7.88 -30.32 -12.14
N VAL A 170 7.81 -29.65 -11.00
CA VAL A 170 8.68 -28.52 -10.65
C VAL A 170 9.79 -28.89 -9.67
N GLY A 171 9.60 -29.95 -8.89
CA GLY A 171 10.57 -30.46 -7.90
C GLY A 171 9.97 -30.54 -6.50
N SER A 172 10.55 -31.40 -5.64
CA SER A 172 10.05 -31.72 -4.29
C SER A 172 10.18 -30.58 -3.26
N GLY A 173 10.74 -29.43 -3.64
CA GLY A 173 10.96 -28.28 -2.76
C GLY A 173 9.95 -27.13 -2.90
N PHE A 174 8.80 -27.37 -3.53
CA PHE A 174 7.81 -26.34 -3.83
C PHE A 174 6.48 -26.52 -3.09
N PHE A 175 5.94 -25.36 -2.66
CA PHE A 175 4.61 -25.08 -2.04
C PHE A 175 3.78 -26.30 -1.71
#